data_AF-A0A6C1P5Z2-F1
#
_entry.id   AF-A0A6C1P5Z2-F1
#
_cell.length_a   1.000
_cell.length_b   1.000
_cell.length_c   1.000
_cell.angle_alpha   90.00
_cell.angle_beta   90.00
_cell.angle_gamma   90.00
#
_symmetry.space_group_name_H-M   'P 1'
#
loop_
_entity.id
_entity.type
_entity.pdbx_description
1 polymer ?
#
loop_
_entity_poly.entity_id
_entity_poly.type
_entity_poly.pdbx_seq_one_letter_code
_entity_poly.pdbx_strand_id
1 'polypeptide(L)'
;METARIPGFSSFEEVYHPYLLGKFGTWQGIELFRPPGNSLIVKIPGNNGHSLAISSHIDKINHFGENPPGQLPVSTDGDQITGQMDDAAGVGLCLALGEWMTGVRTCTLYILLTEMEEGMGLREHPHLMKNGGRDLYHGLGAERVSRFLIEQDMLPEAVITLDTTPLFKGEPGVALYTGHWEFTEKYPGPGERERTDRLKDMLMRIDPHMRPANNTNDYLTYGRELGSLNGGIPSVAIEPAIFPYHQKDERVYIRDIDRVLKTVQAFLESFKGLDA
;
A
#
# COMPACT_ATOMS: atom_id res chain seq x y z
N MET A 1 -11.98 3.43 -9.09
CA MET A 1 -13.27 2.69 -9.17
C MET A 1 -13.11 1.27 -9.69
N GLU A 2 -12.32 1.01 -10.74
CA GLU A 2 -12.16 -0.36 -11.30
C GLU A 2 -11.65 -1.37 -10.27
N THR A 3 -10.64 -1.00 -9.47
CA THR A 3 -10.11 -1.82 -8.36
C THR A 3 -11.19 -2.18 -7.34
N ALA A 4 -12.03 -1.22 -6.93
CA ALA A 4 -13.09 -1.44 -5.94
C ALA A 4 -14.12 -2.49 -6.39
N ARG A 5 -14.31 -2.70 -7.70
CA ARG A 5 -15.26 -3.68 -8.25
C ARG A 5 -14.77 -5.13 -8.19
N ILE A 6 -13.48 -5.36 -7.96
CA ILE A 6 -12.89 -6.70 -8.04
C ILE A 6 -13.04 -7.41 -6.68
N PRO A 7 -13.63 -8.61 -6.61
CA PRO A 7 -13.83 -9.35 -5.37
C PRO A 7 -12.57 -10.13 -4.95
N GLY A 8 -11.45 -9.45 -4.80
CA GLY A 8 -10.19 -10.04 -4.32
C GLY A 8 -10.19 -10.14 -2.81
N PHE A 9 -10.89 -11.13 -2.24
CA PHE A 9 -10.92 -11.32 -0.80
C PHE A 9 -9.64 -11.99 -0.29
N SER A 10 -9.33 -11.82 0.99
CA SER A 10 -8.16 -12.44 1.62
C SER A 10 -8.11 -13.94 1.35
N SER A 11 -6.93 -14.42 0.98
CA SER A 11 -6.58 -15.74 0.45
C SER A 11 -7.06 -16.06 -0.98
N PHE A 12 -7.83 -15.20 -1.65
CA PHE A 12 -8.33 -15.37 -3.03
C PHE A 12 -7.94 -14.20 -3.95
N GLU A 13 -6.83 -13.53 -3.64
CA GLU A 13 -6.36 -12.33 -4.29
C GLU A 13 -5.98 -12.55 -5.76
N GLU A 14 -5.75 -13.79 -6.20
CA GLU A 14 -5.46 -14.12 -7.60
C GLU A 14 -6.56 -13.64 -8.57
N VAL A 15 -7.77 -13.40 -8.07
CA VAL A 15 -8.88 -12.82 -8.83
C VAL A 15 -8.56 -11.41 -9.35
N TYR A 16 -7.67 -10.66 -8.68
CA TYR A 16 -7.17 -9.37 -9.16
C TYR A 16 -6.19 -9.49 -10.32
N HIS A 17 -5.46 -10.61 -10.44
CA HIS A 17 -4.31 -10.71 -11.33
C HIS A 17 -4.65 -10.44 -12.80
N PRO A 18 -5.75 -10.96 -13.39
CA PRO A 18 -6.07 -10.65 -14.79
C PRO A 18 -6.21 -9.14 -15.06
N TYR A 19 -6.81 -8.39 -14.13
CA TYR A 19 -6.94 -6.95 -14.24
C TYR A 19 -5.59 -6.24 -14.10
N LEU A 20 -4.82 -6.58 -13.06
CA LEU A 20 -3.52 -5.97 -12.79
C LEU A 20 -2.53 -6.24 -13.93
N LEU A 21 -2.42 -7.49 -14.39
CA LEU A 21 -1.57 -7.89 -15.51
C LEU A 21 -2.02 -7.23 -16.81
N GLY A 22 -3.32 -7.02 -17.01
CA GLY A 22 -3.86 -6.26 -18.14
C GLY A 22 -3.40 -4.80 -18.13
N LYS A 23 -3.41 -4.14 -16.96
CA LYS A 23 -2.87 -2.78 -16.81
C LYS A 23 -1.36 -2.74 -17.03
N PHE A 24 -0.60 -3.63 -16.40
CA PHE A 24 0.85 -3.69 -16.54
C PHE A 24 1.29 -4.02 -17.97
N GLY A 25 0.50 -4.80 -18.71
CA GLY A 25 0.76 -5.12 -20.10
C GLY A 25 0.75 -3.92 -21.06
N THR A 26 0.17 -2.77 -20.65
CA THR A 26 0.22 -1.54 -21.44
C THR A 26 1.40 -0.64 -21.08
N TRP A 27 2.10 -0.94 -19.98
CA TRP A 27 3.21 -0.13 -19.49
C TRP A 27 4.52 -0.54 -20.16
N GLN A 28 5.28 0.44 -20.64
CA GLN A 28 6.54 0.17 -21.35
C GLN A 28 7.73 0.11 -20.41
N GLY A 29 8.65 -0.83 -20.67
CA GLY A 29 9.95 -0.90 -20.00
C GLY A 29 9.85 -1.15 -18.49
N ILE A 30 8.87 -1.95 -18.07
CA ILE A 30 8.71 -2.41 -16.68
C ILE A 30 9.24 -3.85 -16.54
N GLU A 31 9.57 -4.23 -15.31
CA GLU A 31 9.86 -5.62 -14.94
C GLU A 31 8.82 -6.09 -13.91
N LEU A 32 8.27 -7.29 -14.10
CA LEU A 32 7.25 -7.88 -13.22
C LEU A 32 7.83 -9.11 -12.51
N PHE A 33 7.71 -9.13 -11.18
CA PHE A 33 8.12 -10.25 -10.34
C PHE A 33 6.92 -10.81 -9.56
N ARG A 34 7.00 -12.10 -9.25
CA ARG A 34 5.98 -12.83 -8.50
C ARG A 34 6.63 -13.51 -7.29
N PRO A 35 6.69 -12.82 -6.14
CA PRO A 35 7.04 -13.45 -4.87
C PRO A 35 6.09 -14.63 -4.56
N PRO A 36 6.43 -15.49 -3.58
CA PRO A 36 5.51 -16.54 -3.14
C PRO A 36 4.11 -16.01 -2.80
N GLY A 37 3.08 -16.78 -3.13
CA GLY A 37 1.68 -16.42 -2.90
C GLY A 37 1.07 -15.59 -4.03
N ASN A 38 0.13 -14.71 -3.70
CA ASN A 38 -0.62 -13.87 -4.63
C ASN A 38 -0.09 -12.43 -4.74
N SER A 39 1.06 -12.12 -4.13
CA SER A 39 1.67 -10.79 -4.23
C SER A 39 2.32 -10.54 -5.60
N LEU A 40 2.40 -9.28 -6.02
CA LEU A 40 3.08 -8.84 -7.25
C LEU A 40 4.04 -7.70 -6.94
N ILE A 41 5.19 -7.69 -7.63
CA ILE A 41 6.12 -6.56 -7.61
C ILE A 41 6.31 -6.04 -9.04
N VAL A 42 6.10 -4.75 -9.25
CA VAL A 42 6.42 -4.08 -10.52
C VAL A 42 7.59 -3.14 -10.30
N LYS A 43 8.64 -3.27 -11.10
CA LYS A 43 9.76 -2.34 -11.13
C LYS A 43 9.66 -1.47 -12.37
N ILE A 44 9.67 -0.16 -12.16
CA ILE A 44 9.73 0.86 -13.20
C ILE A 44 11.11 1.52 -13.11
N PRO A 45 12.03 1.27 -14.05
CA PRO A 45 13.36 1.87 -14.04
C PRO A 45 13.30 3.39 -14.17
N GLY A 46 14.06 4.09 -13.31
CA GLY A 46 14.24 5.54 -13.36
C GLY A 46 15.65 5.97 -13.73
N ASN A 47 15.87 7.29 -13.75
CA ASN A 47 17.05 7.90 -14.36
C ASN A 47 18.07 8.46 -13.34
N ASN A 48 17.70 8.64 -12.08
CA ASN A 48 18.54 9.32 -11.09
C ASN A 48 19.39 8.38 -10.20
N GLY A 49 19.36 7.06 -10.42
CA GLY A 49 20.11 6.08 -9.62
C GLY A 49 19.54 5.78 -8.23
N HIS A 50 18.50 6.50 -7.81
CA HIS A 50 17.80 6.28 -6.54
C HIS A 50 16.58 5.39 -6.73
N SER A 51 16.10 4.78 -5.64
CA SER A 51 14.93 3.91 -5.70
C SER A 51 13.99 4.07 -4.51
N LEU A 52 12.70 3.92 -4.78
CA LEU A 52 11.62 4.00 -3.80
C LEU A 52 10.65 2.85 -4.02
N ALA A 53 9.98 2.43 -2.96
CA ALA A 53 8.83 1.53 -3.06
C ALA A 53 7.55 2.25 -2.63
N ILE A 54 6.47 2.02 -3.37
CA ILE A 54 5.11 2.26 -2.92
C ILE A 54 4.40 0.91 -2.74
N SER A 55 3.58 0.77 -1.72
CA SER A 55 2.89 -0.47 -1.40
C SER A 55 1.41 -0.26 -1.15
N SER A 56 0.61 -1.29 -1.40
CA SER A 56 -0.81 -1.37 -1.07
C SER A 56 -1.22 -2.83 -1.08
N HIS A 57 -2.14 -3.22 -0.21
CA HIS A 57 -2.64 -4.58 -0.18
C HIS A 57 -3.81 -4.76 -1.16
N ILE A 58 -3.87 -5.91 -1.83
CA ILE A 58 -4.87 -6.20 -2.84
C ILE A 58 -6.05 -7.02 -2.31
N ASP A 59 -5.92 -7.56 -1.09
CA ASP A 59 -6.98 -8.30 -0.45
C ASP A 59 -8.04 -7.40 0.19
N LYS A 60 -9.23 -7.97 0.38
CA LYS A 60 -10.41 -7.32 0.98
C LYS A 60 -11.07 -8.24 1.98
N ILE A 61 -11.78 -7.65 2.92
CA ILE A 61 -12.66 -8.40 3.82
C ILE A 61 -13.87 -8.95 3.05
N ASN A 62 -14.21 -10.23 3.23
CA ASN A 62 -15.42 -10.80 2.63
C ASN A 62 -16.68 -10.49 3.46
N HIS A 63 -17.41 -9.45 3.09
CA HIS A 63 -18.73 -9.09 3.66
C HIS A 63 -19.93 -9.72 2.94
N PHE A 64 -19.71 -10.64 2.00
CA PHE A 64 -20.74 -11.18 1.11
C PHE A 64 -21.00 -12.68 1.32
N GLY A 65 -20.25 -13.33 2.23
CA GLY A 65 -20.38 -14.74 2.56
C GLY A 65 -19.81 -15.66 1.49
N GLU A 66 -20.30 -16.90 1.44
CA GLU A 66 -19.76 -17.96 0.57
C GLU A 66 -20.02 -17.73 -0.93
N ASN A 67 -21.00 -16.88 -1.27
CA ASN A 67 -21.42 -16.64 -2.65
C ASN A 67 -21.33 -15.14 -2.99
N PRO A 68 -20.12 -14.57 -3.03
CA PRO A 68 -19.95 -13.16 -3.36
C PRO A 68 -20.33 -12.87 -4.82
N PRO A 69 -20.73 -11.63 -5.14
CA PRO A 69 -21.02 -11.25 -6.51
C PRO A 69 -19.72 -11.24 -7.34
N GLY A 70 -19.80 -11.57 -8.63
CA GLY A 70 -18.65 -11.52 -9.55
C GLY A 70 -18.08 -10.10 -9.77
N GLN A 71 -18.85 -9.08 -9.42
CA GLN A 71 -18.39 -7.69 -9.30
C GLN A 71 -18.99 -7.08 -8.04
N LEU A 72 -18.15 -6.40 -7.25
CA LEU A 72 -18.58 -5.70 -6.05
C LEU A 72 -19.37 -4.43 -6.40
N PRO A 73 -20.40 -4.06 -5.62
CA PRO A 73 -21.12 -2.81 -5.79
C PRO A 73 -20.19 -1.63 -5.51
N VAL A 74 -20.13 -0.68 -6.44
CA VAL A 74 -19.38 0.57 -6.30
C VAL A 74 -20.20 1.71 -6.89
N SER A 75 -20.31 2.81 -6.16
CA SER A 75 -20.98 4.03 -6.59
C SER A 75 -20.15 5.26 -6.25
N THR A 76 -20.56 6.41 -6.79
CA THR A 76 -20.04 7.72 -6.43
C THR A 76 -21.21 8.69 -6.28
N ASP A 77 -21.10 9.62 -5.34
CA ASP A 77 -22.06 10.69 -5.09
C ASP A 77 -21.48 12.08 -5.43
N GLY A 78 -20.38 12.12 -6.17
CA GLY A 78 -19.69 13.35 -6.60
C GLY A 78 -18.48 13.70 -5.73
N ASP A 79 -18.59 13.53 -4.41
CA ASP A 79 -17.51 13.85 -3.46
C ASP A 79 -16.83 12.60 -2.91
N GLN A 80 -17.54 11.48 -2.87
CA GLN A 80 -17.06 10.22 -2.33
C GLN A 80 -17.19 9.07 -3.35
N ILE A 81 -16.38 8.04 -3.14
CA ILE A 81 -16.55 6.72 -3.75
C ILE A 81 -17.02 5.78 -2.64
N THR A 82 -18.12 5.08 -2.86
CA THR A 82 -18.67 4.07 -1.94
C THR A 82 -18.43 2.66 -2.48
N GLY A 83 -17.93 1.75 -1.64
CA GLY A 83 -17.66 0.34 -1.97
C GLY A 83 -16.78 -0.32 -0.90
N GLN A 84 -16.18 -1.48 -1.22
CA GLN A 84 -15.03 -1.99 -0.45
C GLN A 84 -13.78 -1.24 -0.90
N MET A 85 -13.47 -0.18 -0.17
CA MET A 85 -12.45 0.78 -0.53
C MET A 85 -11.13 0.53 0.18
N ASP A 86 -11.14 -0.23 1.28
CA ASP A 86 -9.96 -0.79 1.93
C ASP A 86 -9.51 -2.09 1.23
N ASP A 87 -8.36 -2.16 0.56
CA ASP A 87 -7.53 -1.04 0.11
C ASP A 87 -7.55 -0.87 -1.42
N ALA A 88 -8.76 -0.97 -2.00
CA ALA A 88 -8.96 -0.62 -3.40
C ALA A 88 -8.56 0.82 -3.76
N ALA A 89 -8.56 1.74 -2.77
CA ALA A 89 -8.07 3.11 -2.93
C ALA A 89 -6.55 3.15 -3.13
N GLY A 90 -5.77 2.52 -2.24
CA GLY A 90 -4.32 2.39 -2.32
C GLY A 90 -3.88 1.66 -3.57
N VAL A 91 -4.57 0.58 -3.98
CA VAL A 91 -4.26 -0.11 -5.24
C VAL A 91 -4.47 0.83 -6.42
N GLY A 92 -5.54 1.62 -6.40
CA GLY A 92 -5.82 2.63 -7.42
C GLY A 92 -4.72 3.71 -7.50
N LEU A 93 -4.24 4.18 -6.35
CA LEU A 93 -3.14 5.14 -6.25
C LEU A 93 -1.84 4.55 -6.80
N CYS A 94 -1.48 3.32 -6.39
CA CYS A 94 -0.31 2.60 -6.90
C CYS A 94 -0.33 2.46 -8.42
N LEU A 95 -1.48 2.10 -9.01
CA LEU A 95 -1.63 1.99 -10.46
C LEU A 95 -1.46 3.34 -11.16
N ALA A 96 -2.09 4.40 -10.64
CA ALA A 96 -2.00 5.74 -11.22
C ALA A 96 -0.57 6.30 -11.15
N LEU A 97 0.10 6.14 -10.01
CA LEU A 97 1.49 6.55 -9.82
C LEU A 97 2.44 5.75 -10.72
N GLY A 98 2.22 4.43 -10.84
CA GLY A 98 3.00 3.58 -11.71
C GLY A 98 2.90 3.96 -13.18
N GLU A 99 1.68 4.14 -13.69
CA GLU A 99 1.45 4.58 -15.07
C GLU A 99 2.14 5.92 -15.34
N TRP A 100 1.97 6.90 -14.45
CA TRP A 100 2.63 8.20 -14.55
C TRP A 100 4.17 8.08 -14.53
N MET A 101 4.73 7.22 -13.67
CA MET A 101 6.18 6.99 -13.57
C MET A 101 6.78 6.36 -14.83
N THR A 102 6.00 5.61 -15.63
CA THR A 102 6.50 5.08 -16.92
C THR A 102 6.84 6.19 -17.92
N GLY A 103 6.21 7.36 -17.79
CA GLY A 103 6.46 8.54 -18.59
C GLY A 103 7.59 9.43 -18.06
N VAL A 104 7.63 9.71 -16.75
CA VAL A 104 8.60 10.67 -16.17
C VAL A 104 9.94 10.05 -15.75
N ARG A 105 9.94 8.79 -15.29
CA ARG A 105 11.13 8.01 -14.92
C ARG A 105 12.14 8.73 -14.02
N THR A 106 11.69 9.44 -12.99
CA THR A 106 12.59 10.22 -12.11
C THR A 106 13.52 9.31 -11.30
N CYS A 107 12.96 8.48 -10.42
CA CYS A 107 13.65 7.42 -9.68
C CYS A 107 13.15 6.04 -10.09
N THR A 108 13.89 4.99 -9.73
CA THR A 108 13.35 3.63 -9.85
C THR A 108 12.20 3.48 -8.87
N LEU A 109 11.03 3.09 -9.35
CA LEU A 109 9.86 2.83 -8.52
C LEU A 109 9.59 1.33 -8.47
N TYR A 110 9.53 0.80 -7.26
CA TYR A 110 8.93 -0.51 -6.97
C TYR A 110 7.49 -0.30 -6.54
N ILE A 111 6.55 -1.03 -7.15
CA ILE A 111 5.16 -1.12 -6.70
C ILE A 111 4.99 -2.50 -6.08
N LEU A 112 4.65 -2.53 -4.80
CA LEU A 112 4.49 -3.74 -4.01
C LEU A 112 2.99 -3.96 -3.77
N LEU A 113 2.41 -4.96 -4.42
CA LEU A 113 1.00 -5.32 -4.24
C LEU A 113 0.94 -6.60 -3.42
N THR A 114 0.44 -6.51 -2.19
CA THR A 114 0.54 -7.56 -1.16
C THR A 114 -0.78 -8.28 -0.93
N GLU A 115 -0.70 -9.57 -0.61
CA GLU A 115 -1.83 -10.36 -0.12
C GLU A 115 -1.91 -10.35 1.41
N MET A 116 -3.06 -10.76 1.95
CA MET A 116 -3.20 -11.11 3.36
C MET A 116 -2.75 -9.99 4.32
N GLU A 117 -3.03 -8.74 3.99
CA GLU A 117 -3.03 -7.69 5.00
C GLU A 117 -4.23 -7.97 5.91
N GLU A 118 -5.45 -8.07 5.38
CA GLU A 118 -6.66 -8.01 6.18
C GLU A 118 -6.79 -9.13 7.23
N GLY A 119 -6.82 -8.71 8.50
CA GLY A 119 -6.91 -9.64 9.62
C GLY A 119 -8.34 -10.10 9.95
N MET A 120 -9.38 -9.40 9.47
CA MET A 120 -10.77 -9.68 9.86
C MET A 120 -11.24 -11.06 9.41
N GLY A 121 -10.90 -11.47 8.19
CA GLY A 121 -11.26 -12.80 7.67
C GLY A 121 -10.73 -13.93 8.56
N LEU A 122 -9.48 -13.83 9.02
CA LEU A 122 -8.86 -14.82 9.90
C LEU A 122 -9.53 -14.92 11.27
N ARG A 123 -9.93 -13.77 11.84
CA ARG A 123 -10.52 -13.70 13.19
C ARG A 123 -11.99 -14.12 13.20
N GLU A 124 -12.77 -13.65 12.24
CA GLU A 124 -14.22 -13.74 12.28
C GLU A 124 -14.77 -14.84 11.37
N HIS A 125 -14.14 -15.04 10.20
CA HIS A 125 -14.66 -15.90 9.15
C HIS A 125 -13.61 -16.82 8.49
N PRO A 126 -12.79 -17.58 9.26
CA PRO A 126 -11.72 -18.39 8.68
C PRO A 126 -12.24 -19.48 7.72
N HIS A 127 -13.48 -19.93 7.89
CA HIS A 127 -14.15 -20.87 7.00
C HIS A 127 -14.39 -20.33 5.57
N LEU A 128 -14.37 -19.01 5.38
CA LEU A 128 -14.47 -18.36 4.08
C LEU A 128 -13.11 -18.20 3.38
N MET A 129 -12.01 -18.60 4.04
CA MET A 129 -10.65 -18.51 3.51
C MET A 129 -10.17 -19.85 2.98
N LYS A 130 -9.16 -19.85 2.10
CA LYS A 130 -8.51 -21.08 1.64
C LYS A 130 -8.04 -21.91 2.83
N ASN A 131 -8.28 -23.22 2.77
CA ASN A 131 -7.92 -24.19 3.81
C ASN A 131 -8.40 -23.81 5.22
N GLY A 132 -9.50 -23.07 5.34
CA GLY A 132 -10.02 -22.62 6.62
C GLY A 132 -9.10 -21.64 7.35
N GLY A 133 -8.28 -20.87 6.63
CA GLY A 133 -7.34 -19.92 7.21
C GLY A 133 -6.06 -20.54 7.79
N ARG A 134 -5.87 -21.87 7.65
CA ARG A 134 -4.68 -22.54 8.17
C ARG A 134 -3.41 -22.04 7.45
N ASP A 135 -2.37 -21.79 8.23
CA ASP A 135 -1.05 -21.30 7.78
C ASP A 135 -1.08 -19.88 7.17
N LEU A 136 -2.18 -19.14 7.38
CA LEU A 136 -2.34 -17.75 7.00
C LEU A 136 -2.28 -16.85 8.25
N TYR A 137 -1.73 -15.65 8.10
CA TYR A 137 -1.68 -14.63 9.15
C TYR A 137 -1.65 -13.22 8.55
N HIS A 138 -2.05 -12.22 9.35
CA HIS A 138 -2.04 -10.80 9.01
C HIS A 138 -0.62 -10.31 8.71
N GLY A 139 -0.42 -9.65 7.57
CA GLY A 139 0.87 -9.15 7.08
C GLY A 139 1.74 -10.19 6.36
N LEU A 140 1.19 -11.37 6.05
CA LEU A 140 1.92 -12.46 5.38
C LEU A 140 2.48 -12.03 4.00
N GLY A 141 1.73 -11.27 3.22
CA GLY A 141 2.17 -10.79 1.90
C GLY A 141 3.33 -9.81 2.01
N ALA A 142 3.23 -8.79 2.86
CA ALA A 142 4.32 -7.84 3.08
C ALA A 142 5.60 -8.50 3.60
N GLU A 143 5.49 -9.53 4.44
CA GLU A 143 6.64 -10.30 4.91
C GLU A 143 7.31 -11.07 3.75
N ARG A 144 6.52 -11.76 2.92
CA ARG A 144 7.02 -12.49 1.75
C ARG A 144 7.67 -11.55 0.73
N VAL A 145 7.06 -10.41 0.47
CA VAL A 145 7.60 -9.37 -0.40
C VAL A 145 8.92 -8.84 0.16
N SER A 146 8.98 -8.53 1.45
CA SER A 146 10.21 -8.02 2.09
C SER A 146 11.36 -9.01 1.97
N ARG A 147 11.11 -10.29 2.24
CA ARG A 147 12.12 -11.36 2.04
C ARG A 147 12.57 -11.46 0.59
N PHE A 148 11.63 -11.42 -0.35
CA PHE A 148 11.96 -11.44 -1.77
C PHE A 148 12.87 -10.26 -2.17
N LEU A 149 12.56 -9.04 -1.72
CA LEU A 149 13.39 -7.86 -2.02
C LEU A 149 14.82 -8.02 -1.46
N ILE A 150 14.95 -8.57 -0.24
CA ILE A 150 16.26 -8.86 0.38
C ILE A 150 17.03 -9.91 -0.41
N GLU A 151 16.39 -11.04 -0.73
CA GLU A 151 17.02 -12.15 -1.44
C GLU A 151 17.46 -11.81 -2.85
N GLN A 152 16.73 -10.90 -3.52
CA GLN A 152 17.04 -10.44 -4.88
C GLN A 152 17.90 -9.17 -4.94
N ASP A 153 18.35 -8.65 -3.78
CA ASP A 153 19.10 -7.38 -3.69
C ASP A 153 18.36 -6.21 -4.39
N MET A 154 17.03 -6.18 -4.25
CA MET A 154 16.13 -5.16 -4.82
C MET A 154 15.69 -4.16 -3.75
N LEU A 155 16.65 -3.60 -3.02
CA LEU A 155 16.38 -2.80 -1.83
C LEU A 155 16.05 -1.33 -2.18
N PRO A 156 14.83 -0.84 -1.88
CA PRO A 156 14.50 0.57 -2.05
C PRO A 156 15.17 1.42 -0.95
N GLU A 157 15.29 2.74 -1.17
CA GLU A 157 15.74 3.64 -0.11
C GLU A 157 14.66 3.92 0.93
N ALA A 158 13.38 3.80 0.57
CA ALA A 158 12.24 3.90 1.47
C ALA A 158 11.03 3.14 0.93
N VAL A 159 10.10 2.82 1.83
CA VAL A 159 8.77 2.29 1.49
C VAL A 159 7.68 3.26 1.94
N ILE A 160 6.75 3.58 1.05
CA ILE A 160 5.54 4.36 1.35
C ILE A 160 4.33 3.46 1.12
N THR A 161 3.68 3.01 2.19
CA THR A 161 2.40 2.30 2.11
C THR A 161 1.27 3.31 1.84
N LEU A 162 0.47 3.03 0.82
CA LEU A 162 -0.74 3.77 0.47
C LEU A 162 -1.91 2.89 0.88
N ASP A 163 -2.65 3.33 1.88
CA ASP A 163 -3.73 2.56 2.51
C ASP A 163 -4.87 3.51 2.93
N THR A 164 -5.88 3.08 3.68
CA THR A 164 -6.95 3.96 4.17
C THR A 164 -7.04 4.06 5.69
N THR A 165 -7.50 5.22 6.19
CA THR A 165 -7.50 5.48 7.64
C THR A 165 -8.87 5.79 8.25
N PRO A 166 -9.26 5.15 9.37
CA PRO A 166 -10.45 5.53 10.15
C PRO A 166 -10.23 6.78 11.04
N LEU A 167 -9.02 7.35 11.07
CA LEU A 167 -8.60 8.40 12.03
C LEU A 167 -9.54 9.61 12.08
N PHE A 168 -10.12 9.97 10.93
CA PHE A 168 -10.94 11.18 10.77
C PHE A 168 -12.44 10.96 11.03
N LYS A 169 -12.87 9.73 11.33
CA LYS A 169 -14.22 9.41 11.83
C LYS A 169 -15.37 9.97 10.95
N GLY A 170 -15.22 9.84 9.63
CA GLY A 170 -16.20 10.33 8.67
C GLY A 170 -15.91 11.71 8.09
N GLU A 171 -14.95 12.45 8.65
CA GLU A 171 -14.46 13.71 8.08
C GLU A 171 -13.34 13.45 7.06
N PRO A 172 -13.12 14.36 6.10
CA PRO A 172 -11.98 14.29 5.19
C PRO A 172 -10.65 14.46 5.92
N GLY A 173 -9.60 13.87 5.37
CA GLY A 173 -8.24 14.05 5.84
C GLY A 173 -7.24 13.09 5.21
N VAL A 174 -5.97 13.40 5.38
CA VAL A 174 -4.85 12.53 5.01
C VAL A 174 -3.96 12.37 6.23
N ALA A 175 -3.68 11.12 6.60
CA ALA A 175 -2.77 10.79 7.69
C ALA A 175 -1.38 10.45 7.15
N LEU A 176 -0.36 10.68 7.98
CA LEU A 176 1.01 10.24 7.76
C LEU A 176 1.47 9.43 8.97
N TYR A 177 1.82 8.16 8.78
CA TYR A 177 2.35 7.30 9.83
C TYR A 177 3.83 7.05 9.63
N THR A 178 4.60 7.13 10.73
CA THR A 178 6.06 7.10 10.65
C THR A 178 6.71 6.29 11.77
N GLY A 179 5.95 5.92 12.81
CA GLY A 179 6.43 5.26 14.01
C GLY A 179 6.10 3.77 14.02
N HIS A 180 6.59 3.01 13.04
CA HIS A 180 6.28 1.57 12.96
C HIS A 180 6.68 0.80 14.24
N TRP A 181 7.72 1.26 14.92
CA TRP A 181 8.21 0.74 16.19
C TRP A 181 7.27 0.94 17.39
N GLU A 182 6.21 1.73 17.25
CA GLU A 182 5.22 1.89 18.32
C GLU A 182 4.30 0.66 18.43
N PHE A 183 4.18 -0.11 17.34
CA PHE A 183 3.32 -1.29 17.24
C PHE A 183 4.08 -2.57 16.89
N THR A 184 5.40 -2.48 16.69
CA THR A 184 6.26 -3.65 16.52
C THR A 184 7.11 -3.83 17.78
N GLU A 185 7.51 -5.07 18.09
CA GLU A 185 8.40 -5.36 19.23
C GLU A 185 9.85 -4.88 18.99
N LYS A 186 10.08 -4.14 17.91
CA LYS A 186 11.41 -3.72 17.44
C LYS A 186 11.58 -2.22 17.65
N TYR A 187 12.68 -1.86 18.31
CA TYR A 187 13.11 -0.47 18.43
C TYR A 187 13.99 -0.08 17.24
N PRO A 188 13.81 1.12 16.65
CA PRO A 188 14.59 1.54 15.52
C PRO A 188 16.00 1.91 15.97
N GLY A 189 16.99 1.59 15.16
CA GLY A 189 18.34 2.12 15.35
C GLY A 189 18.37 3.64 15.14
N PRO A 190 19.40 4.36 15.62
CA PRO A 190 19.51 5.81 15.40
C PRO A 190 19.45 6.22 13.91
N GLY A 191 20.11 5.45 13.03
CA GLY A 191 20.11 5.73 11.58
C GLY A 191 18.75 5.50 10.93
N GLU A 192 18.04 4.44 11.30
CA GLU A 192 16.68 4.18 10.83
C GLU A 192 15.73 5.31 11.22
N ARG A 193 15.82 5.77 12.48
CA ARG A 193 15.01 6.88 12.98
C ARG A 193 15.31 8.19 12.24
N GLU A 194 16.59 8.52 12.06
CA GLU A 194 17.01 9.72 11.34
C GLU A 194 16.50 9.71 9.89
N ARG A 195 16.64 8.58 9.17
CA ARG A 195 16.15 8.45 7.79
C ARG A 195 14.62 8.53 7.72
N THR A 196 13.92 7.98 8.71
CA THR A 196 12.46 8.07 8.82
C THR A 196 12.01 9.52 9.08
N ASP A 197 12.69 10.24 9.97
CA ASP A 197 12.40 11.64 10.26
C ASP A 197 12.68 12.53 9.03
N ARG A 198 13.75 12.27 8.27
CA ARG A 198 14.01 12.96 7.00
C ARG A 198 12.91 12.71 5.96
N LEU A 199 12.50 11.45 5.79
CA LEU A 199 11.41 11.10 4.87
C LEU A 199 10.11 11.80 5.25
N LYS A 200 9.77 11.80 6.55
CA LYS A 200 8.64 12.53 7.10
C LYS A 200 8.73 14.02 6.79
N ASP A 201 9.88 14.66 7.04
CA ASP A 201 10.07 16.09 6.80
C ASP A 201 9.94 16.46 5.32
N MET A 202 10.42 15.61 4.41
CA MET A 202 10.24 15.78 2.97
C MET A 202 8.76 15.75 2.58
N LEU A 203 8.01 14.75 3.07
CA LEU A 203 6.58 14.61 2.81
C LEU A 203 5.76 15.75 3.42
N MET A 204 6.04 16.13 4.66
CA MET A 204 5.36 17.23 5.36
C MET A 204 5.69 18.61 4.77
N ARG A 205 6.84 18.76 4.08
CA ARG A 205 7.15 19.98 3.32
C ARG A 205 6.26 20.12 2.08
N ILE A 206 5.94 19.00 1.43
CA ILE A 206 5.06 18.96 0.26
C ILE A 206 3.61 19.19 0.70
N ASP A 207 3.18 18.50 1.75
CA ASP A 207 1.84 18.63 2.31
C ASP A 207 1.87 18.82 3.84
N PRO A 208 1.92 20.08 4.32
CA PRO A 208 1.99 20.40 5.74
C PRO A 208 0.67 20.15 6.49
N HIS A 209 -0.41 19.84 5.78
CA HIS A 209 -1.73 19.61 6.36
C HIS A 209 -2.00 18.12 6.64
N MET A 210 -1.06 17.21 6.34
CA MET A 210 -1.21 15.81 6.75
C MET A 210 -1.20 15.72 8.28
N ARG A 211 -1.96 14.78 8.83
CA ARG A 211 -2.01 14.56 10.28
C ARG A 211 -1.05 13.43 10.68
N PRO A 212 0.02 13.72 11.44
CA PRO A 212 0.85 12.66 12.01
C PRO A 212 0.05 11.84 13.02
N ALA A 213 0.09 10.52 12.87
CA ALA A 213 -0.44 9.54 13.80
C ALA A 213 0.28 8.20 13.55
N ASN A 214 -0.19 7.10 14.12
CA ASN A 214 0.24 5.75 13.72
C ASN A 214 -0.96 4.81 13.84
N ASN A 215 -1.03 3.81 12.97
CA ASN A 215 -2.01 2.72 12.99
C ASN A 215 -1.34 1.39 12.65
N THR A 216 -2.12 0.32 12.52
CA THR A 216 -1.68 -0.99 12.03
C THR A 216 -1.97 -1.14 10.54
N ASN A 217 -0.94 -1.32 9.72
CA ASN A 217 -1.01 -1.84 8.35
C ASN A 217 0.36 -2.39 7.90
N ASP A 218 0.50 -2.74 6.63
CA ASP A 218 1.72 -3.29 6.02
C ASP A 218 3.01 -2.46 6.21
N TYR A 219 2.95 -1.13 6.42
CA TYR A 219 4.15 -0.33 6.75
C TYR A 219 4.85 -0.81 8.04
N LEU A 220 4.09 -1.43 8.97
CA LEU A 220 4.66 -2.06 10.16
C LEU A 220 5.55 -3.23 9.79
N THR A 221 5.07 -4.08 8.88
CA THR A 221 5.79 -5.26 8.42
C THR A 221 7.02 -4.84 7.63
N TYR A 222 6.91 -3.87 6.72
CA TYR A 222 8.07 -3.34 5.99
C TYR A 222 9.10 -2.71 6.91
N GLY A 223 8.68 -1.89 7.89
CA GLY A 223 9.57 -1.30 8.89
C GLY A 223 10.28 -2.34 9.75
N ARG A 224 9.58 -3.42 10.13
CA ARG A 224 10.15 -4.55 10.87
C ARG A 224 11.19 -5.30 10.03
N GLU A 225 10.82 -5.75 8.83
CA GLU A 225 11.67 -6.60 8.00
C GLU A 225 12.82 -5.82 7.35
N LEU A 226 12.53 -4.73 6.65
CA LEU A 226 13.51 -3.96 5.88
C LEU A 226 14.29 -2.97 6.74
N GLY A 227 13.67 -2.43 7.80
CA GLY A 227 14.38 -1.60 8.77
C GLY A 227 15.44 -2.38 9.55
N SER A 228 15.43 -3.71 9.53
CA SER A 228 16.41 -4.55 10.25
C SER A 228 17.73 -4.71 9.50
N LEU A 229 17.79 -4.25 8.26
CA LEU A 229 19.01 -4.25 7.46
C LEU A 229 19.99 -3.17 7.95
N ASN A 230 21.26 -3.35 7.62
CA ASN A 230 22.30 -2.36 7.95
C ASN A 230 21.93 -0.99 7.36
N GLY A 231 21.80 0.02 8.22
CA GLY A 231 21.41 1.38 7.83
C GLY A 231 19.90 1.65 7.78
N GLY A 232 19.05 0.63 7.96
CA GLY A 232 17.60 0.70 8.15
C GLY A 232 16.84 1.37 7.01
N ILE A 233 16.04 0.63 6.24
CA ILE A 233 15.15 1.21 5.23
C ILE A 233 13.91 1.78 5.95
N PRO A 234 13.68 3.11 5.92
CA PRO A 234 12.49 3.70 6.52
C PRO A 234 11.22 3.25 5.82
N SER A 235 10.16 3.07 6.60
CA SER A 235 8.82 2.75 6.12
C SER A 235 7.79 3.68 6.77
N VAL A 236 6.94 4.27 5.94
CA VAL A 236 5.88 5.20 6.32
C VAL A 236 4.58 4.83 5.62
N ALA A 237 3.44 5.32 6.11
CA ALA A 237 2.16 5.19 5.42
C ALA A 237 1.51 6.56 5.17
N ILE A 238 0.85 6.73 4.02
CA ILE A 238 0.05 7.91 3.68
C ILE A 238 -1.36 7.45 3.33
N GLU A 239 -2.35 7.90 4.10
CA GLU A 239 -3.69 7.31 4.06
C GLU A 239 -4.79 8.37 3.92
N PRO A 240 -5.59 8.37 2.84
CA PRO A 240 -6.86 9.10 2.81
C PRO A 240 -7.86 8.55 3.84
N ALA A 241 -8.74 9.43 4.32
CA ALA A 241 -9.80 9.08 5.26
C ALA A 241 -10.82 8.11 4.65
N ILE A 242 -11.19 7.09 5.44
CA ILE A 242 -12.27 6.14 5.13
C ILE A 242 -13.32 6.11 6.25
N PHE A 243 -14.59 6.02 5.87
CA PHE A 243 -15.68 5.76 6.82
C PHE A 243 -16.96 5.26 6.11
N PRO A 244 -17.73 4.34 6.72
CA PRO A 244 -17.34 3.51 7.85
C PRO A 244 -16.18 2.56 7.46
N TYR A 245 -15.39 2.14 8.44
CA TYR A 245 -14.19 1.32 8.23
C TYR A 245 -14.47 -0.17 8.49
N HIS A 246 -13.93 -1.05 7.64
CA HIS A 246 -14.19 -2.48 7.63
C HIS A 246 -15.68 -2.83 7.54
N GLN A 247 -16.40 -2.13 6.68
CA GLN A 247 -17.82 -2.37 6.42
C GLN A 247 -18.03 -2.59 4.92
N LYS A 248 -19.25 -2.98 4.51
CA LYS A 248 -19.54 -3.26 3.09
C LYS A 248 -19.58 -2.00 2.21
N ASP A 249 -19.98 -0.89 2.80
CA ASP A 249 -20.31 0.39 2.15
C ASP A 249 -19.40 1.52 2.65
N GLU A 250 -18.10 1.21 2.73
CA GLU A 250 -17.04 2.14 3.06
C GLU A 250 -16.97 3.26 2.04
N ARG A 251 -16.52 4.43 2.50
CA ARG A 251 -16.47 5.63 1.66
C ARG A 251 -15.15 6.33 1.85
N VAL A 252 -14.57 6.74 0.73
CA VAL A 252 -13.33 7.53 0.69
C VAL A 252 -13.61 8.81 -0.09
N TYR A 253 -13.11 9.92 0.42
CA TYR A 253 -13.25 11.22 -0.23
C TYR A 253 -12.34 11.30 -1.47
N ILE A 254 -12.91 11.67 -2.61
CA ILE A 254 -12.16 11.81 -3.87
C ILE A 254 -11.04 12.85 -3.72
N ARG A 255 -11.31 13.95 -3.02
CA ARG A 255 -10.30 14.99 -2.75
C ARG A 255 -9.11 14.50 -1.93
N ASP A 256 -9.31 13.51 -1.06
CA ASP A 256 -8.22 12.99 -0.22
C ASP A 256 -7.36 12.02 -1.02
N ILE A 257 -7.97 11.20 -1.88
CA ILE A 257 -7.26 10.37 -2.88
C ILE A 257 -6.42 11.27 -3.80
N ASP A 258 -7.01 12.32 -4.37
CA ASP A 258 -6.31 13.27 -5.24
C ASP A 258 -5.17 13.99 -4.52
N ARG A 259 -5.37 14.35 -3.25
CA ARG A 259 -4.33 14.96 -2.41
C ARG A 259 -3.17 14.00 -2.17
N VAL A 260 -3.44 12.73 -1.82
CA VAL A 260 -2.38 11.71 -1.66
C VAL A 260 -1.62 11.51 -2.96
N LEU A 261 -2.32 11.38 -4.08
CA LEU A 261 -1.72 11.23 -5.41
C LEU A 261 -0.75 12.38 -5.70
N LYS A 262 -1.20 13.63 -5.53
CA LYS A 262 -0.38 14.83 -5.77
C LYS A 262 0.83 14.92 -4.84
N THR A 263 0.65 14.59 -3.56
CA THR A 263 1.75 14.59 -2.58
C THR A 263 2.82 13.59 -2.97
N VAL A 264 2.44 12.36 -3.31
CA VAL A 264 3.40 11.31 -3.70
C VAL A 264 4.04 11.60 -5.05
N GLN A 265 3.30 12.15 -6.02
CA GLN A 265 3.89 12.61 -7.29
C GLN A 265 4.98 13.66 -7.06
N ALA A 266 4.66 14.73 -6.32
CA ALA A 266 5.63 15.78 -6.02
C ALA A 266 6.85 15.25 -5.25
N PHE A 267 6.66 14.25 -4.38
CA PHE A 267 7.76 13.57 -3.69
C PHE A 267 8.64 12.81 -4.68
N LEU A 268 8.05 11.97 -5.54
CA LEU A 268 8.78 11.20 -6.56
C LEU A 268 9.53 12.11 -7.57
N GLU A 269 8.99 13.27 -7.91
CA GLU A 269 9.67 14.24 -8.79
C GLU A 269 10.89 14.89 -8.12
N SER A 270 10.76 15.23 -6.84
CA SER A 270 11.78 15.94 -6.06
C SER A 270 12.80 14.99 -5.41
N PHE A 271 12.55 13.68 -5.39
CA PHE A 271 13.43 12.71 -4.74
C PHE A 271 14.80 12.64 -5.42
N LYS A 272 15.85 12.89 -4.61
CA LYS A 272 17.27 12.80 -5.00
C LYS A 272 18.07 11.91 -4.05
N GLY A 273 17.39 10.98 -3.38
CA GLY A 273 17.96 10.17 -2.31
C GLY A 273 17.65 10.74 -0.92
N LEU A 274 17.62 9.87 0.09
CA LEU A 274 17.38 10.28 1.48
C LEU A 274 18.58 10.94 2.17
N ASP A 275 19.77 10.73 1.60
CA ASP A 275 21.05 11.20 2.13
C ASP A 275 21.70 12.31 1.29
N ALA A 276 20.93 12.87 0.34
CA ALA A 276 21.37 13.95 -0.54
C ALA A 276 21.17 15.36 0.05
#